data_AF-A0A2W5MCW4-F1
#
_entry.id   AF-A0A2W5MCW4-F1
#
_cell.length_a   1.000
_cell.length_b   1.000
_cell.length_c   1.000
_cell.angle_alpha   90.00
_cell.angle_beta   90.00
_cell.angle_gamma   90.00
#
_symmetry.space_group_name_H-M   'P 1'
#
loop_
_entity.id
_entity.type
_entity.pdbx_description
1 polymer ?
#
loop_
_entity_poly.entity_id
_entity_poly.type
_entity_poly.pdbx_seq_one_letter_code
_entity_poly.pdbx_strand_id
1 'polypeptide(L)'
;MDERDKIIREDYPVERLPDDLREGLGDVARVRVTVETARKKPMTDKQKAWAEIKQLIDELHRSPGFKPVTSEEAAARVRALRDEWDR
;
A
#
# COMPACT_ATOMS: atom_id res chain seq x y z
N MET A 1 2.89 18.17 -0.66
CA MET A 1 1.66 18.68 -1.28
C MET A 1 0.91 17.51 -1.87
N ASP A 2 -0.17 17.12 -1.19
CA ASP A 2 -1.14 16.14 -1.65
C ASP A 2 -2.09 16.83 -2.63
N GLU A 3 -2.18 16.28 -3.84
CA GLU A 3 -3.10 16.74 -4.86
C GLU A 3 -4.48 16.13 -4.56
N ARG A 4 -5.49 16.97 -4.32
CA ARG A 4 -6.87 16.54 -4.10
C ARG A 4 -7.66 16.75 -5.38
N ASP A 5 -8.22 15.67 -5.91
CA ASP A 5 -9.25 15.79 -6.95
C ASP A 5 -10.54 16.24 -6.27
N LYS A 6 -11.11 17.35 -6.78
CA LYS A 6 -12.37 17.89 -6.29
C LYS A 6 -13.46 17.58 -7.31
N ILE A 7 -14.38 16.67 -6.94
CA ILE A 7 -15.58 16.42 -7.74
C ILE A 7 -16.74 17.16 -7.06
N ILE A 8 -17.30 18.14 -7.77
CA ILE A 8 -18.48 18.88 -7.33
C ILE A 8 -19.68 18.30 -8.06
N ARG A 9 -20.65 17.76 -7.32
CA ARG A 9 -21.96 17.39 -7.85
C ARG A 9 -23.00 18.36 -7.31
N GLU A 10 -23.55 19.15 -8.21
CA GLU A 10 -24.68 20.02 -7.94
C GLU A 10 -25.98 19.23 -8.10
N ASP A 11 -27.01 19.60 -7.34
CA ASP A 11 -28.35 19.02 -7.44
C ASP A 11 -28.46 17.51 -7.19
N TYR A 12 -27.69 16.99 -6.24
CA TYR A 12 -27.73 15.57 -5.85
C TYR A 12 -28.98 15.27 -5.00
N PRO A 13 -29.75 14.22 -5.32
CA PRO A 13 -30.96 13.88 -4.57
C PRO A 13 -30.60 13.29 -3.20
N VAL A 14 -31.33 13.72 -2.16
CA VAL A 14 -31.12 13.30 -0.76
C VAL A 14 -31.37 11.81 -0.54
N GLU A 15 -32.23 11.19 -1.35
CA GLU A 15 -32.48 9.75 -1.35
C GLU A 15 -31.25 8.90 -1.67
N ARG A 16 -30.26 9.47 -2.39
CA ARG A 16 -29.02 8.77 -2.75
C ARG A 16 -27.86 9.06 -1.79
N LEU A 17 -28.05 9.91 -0.78
CA LEU A 17 -27.08 10.08 0.29
C LEU A 17 -27.09 8.86 1.22
N PRO A 18 -25.94 8.45 1.77
CA PRO A 18 -25.91 7.44 2.82
C PRO A 18 -26.59 7.96 4.10
N ASP A 19 -27.14 7.05 4.91
CA ASP A 19 -28.06 7.38 6.01
C ASP A 19 -27.42 8.24 7.11
N ASP A 20 -26.11 8.08 7.33
CA ASP A 20 -25.31 8.85 8.28
C ASP A 20 -25.19 10.34 7.93
N LEU A 21 -25.25 10.68 6.64
CA LEU A 21 -25.25 12.05 6.13
C LEU A 21 -26.66 12.61 5.91
N ARG A 22 -27.69 11.75 6.00
CA ARG A 22 -29.11 12.15 5.91
C ARG A 22 -29.62 12.73 7.22
N GLU A 23 -29.03 12.32 8.33
CA GLU A 23 -29.40 12.79 9.66
C GLU A 23 -29.15 14.31 9.81
N GLY A 24 -30.21 15.09 10.04
CA GLY A 24 -30.12 16.55 10.19
C GLY A 24 -30.38 17.38 8.93
N LEU A 25 -30.59 16.76 7.76
CA LEU A 25 -30.97 17.50 6.54
C LEU A 25 -32.47 17.87 6.51
N GLY A 26 -33.35 17.25 7.29
CA GLY A 26 -34.79 17.59 7.26
C GLY A 26 -35.42 17.35 5.88
N ASP A 27 -36.32 18.23 5.44
CA ASP A 27 -37.10 18.09 4.19
C ASP A 27 -36.42 18.68 2.93
N VAL A 28 -35.09 18.83 2.88
CA VAL A 28 -34.44 19.35 1.65
C VAL A 28 -34.50 18.33 0.52
N ALA A 29 -34.97 18.76 -0.64
CA ALA A 29 -35.07 17.90 -1.83
C ALA A 29 -33.72 17.68 -2.55
N ARG A 30 -32.80 18.66 -2.49
CA ARG A 30 -31.53 18.63 -3.24
C ARG A 30 -30.38 19.16 -2.39
N VAL A 31 -29.21 18.54 -2.52
CA VAL A 31 -27.98 18.95 -1.84
C VAL A 31 -26.81 19.06 -2.81
N ARG A 32 -25.79 19.84 -2.43
CA ARG A 32 -24.51 19.91 -3.12
C ARG A 32 -23.51 18.99 -2.42
N VAL A 33 -23.04 17.95 -3.10
CA VAL A 33 -22.05 17.01 -2.55
C VAL A 33 -20.67 17.36 -3.11
N THR A 34 -19.72 17.61 -2.20
CA THR A 34 -18.31 17.79 -2.55
C THR A 34 -17.56 16.53 -2.12
N VAL A 35 -17.03 15.78 -3.08
CA VAL A 35 -16.16 14.64 -2.80
C VAL A 35 -14.72 15.07 -3.02
N GLU A 36 -13.96 15.12 -1.93
CA GLU A 36 -12.51 15.31 -1.95
C GLU A 36 -11.85 13.94 -1.81
N THR A 37 -11.37 13.39 -2.93
CA THR A 37 -10.55 12.18 -2.86
C THR A 37 -9.09 12.61 -2.75
N ALA A 38 -8.44 12.26 -1.65
CA ALA A 38 -6.99 12.30 -1.59
C ALA A 38 -6.45 11.32 -2.63
N ARG A 39 -5.94 11.83 -3.77
CA ARG A 39 -5.16 10.97 -4.67
C ARG A 39 -3.96 10.53 -3.87
N LYS A 40 -3.89 9.25 -3.52
CA LYS A 40 -2.61 8.65 -3.14
C LYS A 40 -1.70 8.92 -4.32
N LYS A 41 -0.61 9.65 -4.09
CA LYS A 41 0.37 9.92 -5.15
C LYS A 41 0.70 8.59 -5.83
N PRO A 42 0.72 8.54 -7.18
CA PRO A 42 1.14 7.33 -7.86
C PRO A 42 2.51 6.93 -7.30
N MET A 43 2.63 5.67 -6.86
CA MET A 43 3.92 5.16 -6.38
C MET A 43 4.97 5.44 -7.45
N THR A 44 6.06 6.06 -7.02
CA THR A 44 7.24 6.24 -7.87
C THR A 44 7.74 4.87 -8.33
N ASP A 45 8.41 4.82 -9.47
CA ASP A 45 8.94 3.55 -10.01
C ASP A 45 9.88 2.86 -9.01
N LYS A 46 10.63 3.66 -8.23
CA LYS A 46 11.44 3.17 -7.11
C LYS A 46 10.59 2.47 -6.04
N GLN A 47 9.45 3.05 -5.66
CA GLN A 47 8.56 2.43 -4.67
C GLN A 47 7.94 1.14 -5.20
N LYS A 48 7.59 1.08 -6.49
CA LYS A 48 7.08 -0.16 -7.12
C LYS A 48 8.12 -1.26 -7.11
N ALA A 49 9.34 -0.96 -7.55
CA ALA A 49 10.46 -1.91 -7.51
C ALA A 49 10.73 -2.44 -6.09
N TRP A 50 10.71 -1.55 -5.07
CA TRP A 50 10.84 -1.98 -3.68
C TRP A 50 9.68 -2.87 -3.19
N ALA A 51 8.46 -2.61 -3.65
CA ALA A 51 7.30 -3.42 -3.30
C ALA A 51 7.40 -4.82 -3.92
N GLU A 52 7.84 -4.93 -5.17
CA GLU A 52 8.07 -6.21 -5.85
C GLU A 52 9.17 -7.03 -5.17
N ILE A 53 10.30 -6.40 -4.84
CA ILE A 53 11.39 -7.06 -4.08
C ILE A 53 10.89 -7.56 -2.73
N LYS A 54 10.10 -6.76 -2.02
CA LYS A 54 9.54 -7.16 -0.73
C LYS A 54 8.60 -8.36 -0.87
N GLN A 55 7.77 -8.41 -1.90
CA GLN A 55 6.90 -9.55 -2.16
C GLN A 55 7.70 -10.83 -2.41
N LEU A 56 8.79 -10.75 -3.19
CA LEU A 56 9.67 -11.87 -3.44
C LEU A 56 10.35 -12.38 -2.16
N ILE A 57 10.80 -11.48 -1.29
CA ILE A 57 11.38 -11.83 0.02
C ILE A 57 10.34 -12.53 0.90
N ASP A 58 9.12 -12.01 0.96
CA ASP A 58 8.05 -12.60 1.76
C ASP A 58 7.66 -13.99 1.25
N GLU A 59 7.66 -14.21 -0.07
CA GLU A 59 7.44 -15.52 -0.67
C GLU A 59 8.56 -16.50 -0.32
N LEU A 60 9.82 -16.06 -0.44
CA LEU A 60 10.97 -16.86 -0.07
C LEU A 60 10.90 -17.28 1.41
N HIS A 61 10.55 -16.36 2.30
CA HIS A 61 10.39 -16.64 3.74
C HIS A 61 9.28 -17.65 4.05
N ARG A 62 8.23 -17.74 3.20
CA ARG A 62 7.16 -18.72 3.35
C ARG A 62 7.48 -20.08 2.73
N SER A 63 8.53 -20.17 1.93
CA SER A 63 8.90 -21.42 1.27
C SER A 63 9.34 -22.49 2.30
N PRO A 64 8.95 -23.76 2.12
CA PRO A 64 9.22 -24.82 3.10
C PRO A 64 10.72 -25.19 3.25
N GLY A 65 11.59 -24.62 2.40
CA GLY A 65 13.04 -24.78 2.48
C GLY A 65 13.78 -23.60 3.12
N PHE A 66 13.08 -22.51 3.46
CA PHE A 66 13.72 -21.34 4.02
C PHE A 66 14.16 -21.59 5.46
N LYS A 67 15.46 -21.48 5.69
CA LYS A 67 16.06 -21.51 7.03
C LYS A 67 16.65 -20.13 7.30
N PRO A 68 16.01 -19.29 8.15
CA PRO A 68 16.62 -18.04 8.56
C PRO A 68 17.94 -18.36 9.26
N VAL A 69 19.00 -17.68 8.84
CA VAL A 69 20.32 -17.78 9.45
C VAL A 69 20.71 -16.41 9.97
N THR A 70 21.49 -16.38 11.03
CA THR A 70 22.08 -15.14 11.53
C THR A 70 23.16 -14.64 10.57
N SER A 71 23.47 -13.35 10.65
CA SER A 71 24.55 -12.74 9.86
C SER A 71 25.91 -13.39 10.14
N GLU A 72 26.14 -13.82 11.38
CA GLU A 72 27.39 -14.49 11.79
C GLU A 72 27.51 -15.88 11.17
N GLU A 73 26.43 -16.67 11.20
CA GLU A 73 26.39 -17.99 10.54
C GLU A 73 26.54 -17.88 9.03
N ALA A 74 25.88 -16.89 8.40
CA ALA A 74 26.02 -16.64 6.97
C ALA A 74 27.48 -16.30 6.62
N ALA A 75 28.11 -15.41 7.39
CA ALA A 75 29.51 -15.04 7.19
C ALA A 75 30.47 -16.22 7.43
N ALA A 76 30.22 -17.05 8.45
CA ALA A 76 31.01 -18.25 8.72
C ALA A 76 30.93 -19.26 7.57
N ARG A 77 29.74 -19.49 7.00
CA ARG A 77 29.55 -20.35 5.81
C ARG A 77 30.32 -19.84 4.59
N VAL A 78 30.26 -18.53 4.33
CA VAL A 78 31.00 -17.91 3.23
C VAL A 78 32.50 -18.08 3.41
N ARG A 79 33.03 -17.88 4.64
CA ARG A 79 34.46 -18.09 4.92
C ARG A 79 34.86 -19.54 4.71
N ALA A 80 34.11 -20.49 5.23
CA ALA A 80 34.39 -21.92 5.06
C ALA A 80 34.43 -22.31 3.56
N LEU A 81 33.47 -21.83 2.77
CA LEU A 81 33.43 -22.05 1.32
C LEU A 81 34.64 -21.42 0.62
N ARG A 82 35.04 -20.20 1.01
CA ARG A 82 36.22 -19.55 0.43
C ARG A 82 37.49 -20.32 0.77
N ASP A 83 37.66 -20.70 2.03
CA ASP A 83 38.86 -21.39 2.49
C ASP A 83 38.99 -22.80 1.87
N GLU A 84 37.87 -23.42 1.46
CA GLU A 84 37.85 -24.64 0.63
C GLU A 84 38.39 -24.40 -0.79
N TRP A 85 38.09 -23.24 -1.37
CA TRP A 85 38.51 -22.88 -2.73
C TRP A 85 39.95 -22.38 -2.82
N ASP A 86 40.48 -21.82 -1.72
CA ASP A 86 41.87 -21.36 -1.62
C ASP A 86 42.86 -22.54 -1.40
N ARG A 87 42.38 -23.79 -1.43
CA ARG A 87 43.17 -25.03 -1.31
C ARG A 87 43.47 -25.66 -2.66
#